data_AF-A0A2I0KZV3-F1
#
_entry.id   AF-A0A2I0KZV3-F1
#
_cell.length_a   1.000
_cell.length_b   1.000
_cell.length_c   1.000
_cell.angle_alpha   90.00
_cell.angle_beta   90.00
_cell.angle_gamma   90.00
#
_symmetry.space_group_name_H-M   'P 1'
#
loop_
_entity.id
_entity.type
_entity.pdbx_description
1 polymer ?
#
loop_
_entity_poly.entity_id
_entity_poly.type
_entity_poly.pdbx_seq_one_letter_code
_entity_poly.pdbx_strand_id
1 'polypeptide(L)'
;MSRITRWKPEKTKTKVVFRLQFHATHIPQSGWDKLFITFIPADSGKATAKTTKANVRNGICKWADPIYETTRLFQDLRTKHFDEKLYKFVVSMGSSRSSLLGEATINLADYADALKPSSVALPLQGCDSGSILHVRILSHIVSD
;
A
#
# COMPACT_ATOMS: atom_id res chain seq x y z
N MET A 1 -19.99 -37.37 22.12
CA MET A 1 -19.82 -36.19 21.25
C MET A 1 -18.63 -35.39 21.76
N SER A 2 -17.44 -35.56 21.19
CA SER A 2 -16.24 -34.81 21.58
C SER A 2 -16.41 -33.36 21.15
N ARG A 3 -16.47 -32.43 22.11
CA ARG A 3 -16.33 -31.00 21.83
C ARG A 3 -14.93 -30.81 21.27
N ILE A 4 -14.83 -30.63 19.95
CA ILE A 4 -13.61 -30.12 19.32
C ILE A 4 -13.41 -28.73 19.91
N THR A 5 -12.50 -28.62 20.88
CA THR A 5 -11.96 -27.32 21.28
C THR A 5 -11.31 -26.76 20.03
N ARG A 6 -11.96 -25.75 19.42
CA ARG A 6 -11.41 -25.01 18.30
C ARG A 6 -10.17 -24.32 18.84
N TRP A 7 -9.01 -24.97 18.72
CA TRP A 7 -7.71 -24.49 19.19
C TRP A 7 -7.54 -23.05 18.69
N LYS A 8 -7.41 -22.10 19.62
CA LYS A 8 -7.08 -20.72 19.26
C LYS A 8 -5.61 -20.69 18.87
N PRO A 9 -5.25 -20.22 17.66
CA PRO A 9 -3.85 -20.04 17.31
C PRO A 9 -3.23 -19.03 18.27
N GLU A 10 -2.10 -19.38 18.86
CA GLU A 10 -1.31 -18.42 19.63
C GLU A 10 -0.63 -17.45 18.66
N LYS A 11 -0.79 -16.15 18.92
CA LYS A 11 -0.30 -15.09 18.05
C LYS A 11 0.60 -14.14 18.81
N THR A 12 1.71 -13.75 18.18
CA THR A 12 2.59 -12.68 18.67
C THR A 12 2.26 -11.39 17.95
N LYS A 13 2.26 -10.27 18.68
CA LYS A 13 2.04 -8.95 18.10
C LYS A 13 3.39 -8.30 17.81
N THR A 14 3.64 -7.96 16.55
CA THR A 14 4.89 -7.36 16.10
C THR A 14 4.63 -5.99 15.51
N LYS A 15 5.42 -4.99 15.91
CA LYS A 15 5.36 -3.64 15.33
C LYS A 15 6.29 -3.59 14.13
N VAL A 16 5.78 -3.14 12.99
CA VAL A 16 6.54 -3.04 11.73
C VAL A 16 6.39 -1.64 11.16
N VAL A 17 7.49 -1.09 10.66
CA VAL A 17 7.52 0.16 9.90
C VAL A 17 7.74 -0.17 8.43
N PHE A 18 6.86 0.32 7.57
CA PHE A 18 6.95 0.20 6.12
C PHE A 18 7.29 1.55 5.51
N ARG A 19 8.32 1.58 4.65
CA ARG A 19 8.64 2.70 3.76
C ARG A 19 8.21 2.34 2.34
N LEU A 20 7.28 3.12 1.78
CA LEU A 20 6.69 2.90 0.47
C LEU A 20 7.11 4.04 -0.48
N GLN A 21 7.82 3.71 -1.56
CA GLN A 21 8.19 4.66 -2.61
C GLN A 21 7.41 4.35 -3.89
N PHE A 22 6.95 5.39 -4.59
CA PHE A 22 6.01 5.24 -5.68
C PHE A 22 6.51 5.82 -7.00
N HIS A 23 6.18 5.13 -8.09
CA HIS A 23 6.03 5.76 -9.41
C HIS A 23 4.88 5.10 -10.16
N ALA A 24 4.34 5.78 -11.15
CA ALA A 24 3.28 5.24 -11.99
C ALA A 24 3.62 5.42 -13.47
N THR A 25 3.11 4.50 -14.28
CA THR A 25 3.33 4.41 -15.73
C THR A 25 1.99 4.27 -16.46
N HIS A 26 1.97 4.53 -17.76
CA HIS A 26 0.76 4.48 -18.60
C HIS A 26 -0.32 5.49 -18.18
N ILE A 27 0.11 6.62 -17.60
CA ILE A 27 -0.78 7.72 -17.25
C ILE A 27 -1.29 8.38 -18.53
N PRO A 28 -2.61 8.67 -18.66
CA PRO A 28 -3.13 9.34 -19.85
C PRO A 28 -2.49 10.72 -20.02
N GLN A 29 -2.18 11.08 -21.27
CA GLN A 29 -1.40 12.28 -21.57
C GLN A 29 -2.17 13.59 -21.33
N SER A 30 -3.49 13.58 -21.47
CA SER A 30 -4.33 14.79 -21.32
C SER A 30 -5.07 14.77 -20.00
N GLY A 31 -5.06 15.91 -19.28
CA GLY A 31 -5.87 16.12 -18.08
C GLY A 31 -5.31 15.50 -16.80
N TRP A 32 -4.10 14.94 -16.79
CA TRP A 32 -3.50 14.30 -15.61
C TRP A 32 -2.15 14.92 -15.23
N ASP A 33 -2.04 16.24 -15.19
CA ASP A 33 -0.73 16.91 -15.08
C ASP A 33 -0.03 16.71 -13.73
N LYS A 34 -0.80 16.68 -12.64
CA LYS A 34 -0.29 16.59 -11.26
C LYS A 34 -1.11 15.63 -10.42
N LEU A 35 -0.46 14.57 -9.95
CA LEU A 35 -1.08 13.48 -9.19
C LEU A 35 -0.56 13.41 -7.76
N PHE A 36 -1.39 12.91 -6.85
CA PHE A 36 -0.98 12.50 -5.51
C PHE A 36 -1.60 11.15 -5.17
N ILE A 37 -0.99 10.46 -4.21
CA ILE A 37 -1.48 9.18 -3.69
C ILE A 37 -2.06 9.41 -2.31
N THR A 38 -3.24 8.88 -2.07
CA THR A 38 -3.81 8.72 -0.73
C THR A 38 -3.68 7.26 -0.29
N PHE A 39 -3.23 7.05 0.93
CA PHE A 39 -3.02 5.73 1.52
C PHE A 39 -4.03 5.49 2.64
N ILE A 40 -4.79 4.39 2.51
CA ILE A 40 -5.99 4.13 3.32
C ILE A 40 -5.95 2.69 3.84
N PRO A 41 -5.81 2.46 5.16
CA PRO A 41 -5.98 1.14 5.76
C PRO A 41 -7.41 0.63 5.54
N ALA A 42 -7.58 -0.62 5.13
CA ALA A 42 -8.89 -1.21 4.87
C ALA A 42 -9.77 -1.33 6.13
N ASP A 43 -9.15 -1.50 7.30
CA ASP A 43 -9.84 -1.63 8.59
C ASP A 43 -10.47 -0.32 9.08
N SER A 44 -9.79 0.81 8.86
CA SER A 44 -10.28 2.13 9.26
C SER A 44 -11.12 2.82 8.19
N GLY A 45 -10.86 2.53 6.90
CA GLY A 45 -11.43 3.25 5.76
C GLY A 45 -11.04 4.74 5.68
N LYS A 46 -10.15 5.22 6.55
CA LYS A 46 -9.74 6.63 6.63
C LYS A 46 -8.31 6.79 6.14
N ALA A 47 -8.05 7.84 5.38
CA ALA A 47 -6.69 8.14 4.92
C ALA A 47 -5.75 8.38 6.10
N THR A 48 -4.63 7.66 6.14
CA THR A 48 -3.56 7.84 7.14
C THR A 48 -2.39 8.64 6.60
N ALA A 49 -2.18 8.63 5.29
CA ALA A 49 -1.11 9.38 4.65
C ALA A 49 -1.47 9.82 3.22
N LYS A 50 -0.78 10.87 2.76
CA LYS A 50 -0.83 11.35 1.38
C LYS A 50 0.58 11.75 0.93
N THR A 51 0.89 11.54 -0.34
CA THR A 51 2.10 12.13 -0.94
C THR A 51 1.88 13.61 -1.26
N THR A 52 2.97 14.33 -1.47
CA THR A 52 2.91 15.59 -2.22
C THR A 52 2.46 15.35 -3.67
N LYS A 53 2.09 16.42 -4.37
CA LYS A 53 1.73 16.35 -5.79
C LYS A 53 2.99 16.19 -6.63
N ALA A 54 2.99 15.24 -7.56
CA ALA A 54 4.07 15.03 -8.52
C ALA A 54 3.58 15.29 -9.95
N ASN A 55 4.47 15.79 -10.81
CA ASN A 55 4.16 16.05 -12.21
C ASN A 55 4.17 14.75 -13.02
N VAL A 56 3.29 14.67 -14.00
CA VAL A 56 3.30 13.64 -15.03
C VAL A 56 4.13 14.14 -16.22
N ARG A 57 5.07 13.32 -16.67
CA ARG A 57 5.91 13.58 -17.84
C ARG A 57 6.02 12.30 -18.66
N ASN A 58 5.68 12.37 -19.95
CA ASN A 58 5.73 11.24 -20.87
C ASN A 58 5.00 9.98 -20.33
N GLY A 59 3.80 10.17 -19.76
CA GLY A 59 3.00 9.08 -19.19
C GLY A 59 3.55 8.48 -17.89
N ILE A 60 4.55 9.12 -17.26
CA ILE A 60 5.18 8.67 -16.02
C ILE A 60 4.98 9.73 -14.93
N CYS A 61 4.59 9.28 -13.73
CA CYS A 61 4.57 10.09 -12.52
C CYS A 61 5.56 9.52 -11.50
N LYS A 62 6.43 10.33 -10.90
CA LYS A 62 7.35 9.89 -9.84
C LYS A 62 7.17 10.78 -8.62
N TRP A 63 6.75 10.17 -7.51
CA TRP A 63 6.64 10.88 -6.24
C TRP A 63 7.99 10.85 -5.53
N ALA A 64 8.45 12.02 -5.08
CA ALA A 64 9.72 12.15 -4.36
C ALA A 64 9.57 11.61 -2.93
N ASP A 65 8.50 11.99 -2.24
CA ASP A 65 8.29 11.66 -0.84
C ASP A 65 7.77 10.23 -0.69
N PRO A 66 8.44 9.37 0.10
CA PRO A 66 7.87 8.07 0.48
C PRO A 66 6.75 8.25 1.51
N ILE A 67 5.89 7.25 1.61
CA ILE A 67 4.97 7.10 2.75
C ILE A 67 5.61 6.17 3.77
N TYR A 68 5.62 6.59 5.04
CA TYR A 68 5.99 5.73 6.17
C TYR A 68 4.73 5.30 6.91
N GLU A 69 4.49 4.00 7.01
CA GLU A 69 3.37 3.43 7.73
C GLU A 69 3.90 2.57 8.88
N THR A 70 3.48 2.87 10.10
CA THR A 70 3.79 2.03 11.27
C THR A 70 2.54 1.27 11.67
N THR A 71 2.61 -0.05 11.64
CA THR A 71 1.44 -0.89 11.94
C THR A 71 1.81 -2.06 12.82
N ARG A 72 0.81 -2.61 13.52
CA ARG A 72 0.99 -3.82 14.34
C ARG A 72 0.38 -5.00 13.59
N LEU A 73 1.19 -6.02 13.39
CA LEU A 73 0.79 -7.27 12.75
C LEU A 73 0.71 -8.37 13.80
N PHE A 74 -0.16 -9.34 13.57
CA PHE A 74 -0.27 -10.54 14.39
C PHE A 74 0.29 -11.72 13.62
N GLN A 75 1.32 -12.36 14.16
CA GLN A 75 1.97 -13.52 13.56
C GLN A 75 1.52 -14.79 14.27
N ASP A 76 1.03 -15.77 13.52
CA ASP A 76 0.77 -17.11 14.05
C ASP A 76 2.10 -17.76 14.46
N LEU A 77 2.19 -18.20 15.72
CA LEU A 77 3.43 -18.75 16.26
C LEU A 77 3.86 -20.05 15.61
N ARG A 78 2.90 -20.84 15.08
CA ARG A 78 3.15 -22.13 14.47
C ARG A 78 3.48 -22.00 13.00
N THR A 79 2.70 -21.24 12.25
CA THR A 79 2.87 -21.11 10.79
C THR A 79 3.82 -20.00 10.40
N LYS A 80 4.13 -19.08 11.33
CA LYS A 80 4.91 -17.85 11.10
C LYS A 80 4.27 -16.90 10.08
N HIS A 81 3.03 -17.12 9.67
CA HIS A 81 2.31 -16.19 8.80
C HIS A 81 1.71 -15.04 9.59
N PHE A 82 1.75 -13.85 8.99
CA PHE A 82 1.04 -12.68 9.50
C PHE A 82 -0.41 -12.70 9.04
N ASP A 83 -1.31 -12.24 9.91
CA ASP A 83 -2.68 -11.91 9.52
C ASP A 83 -2.68 -10.81 8.45
N GLU A 84 -3.64 -10.89 7.53
CA GLU A 84 -3.78 -9.90 6.46
C GLU A 84 -3.89 -8.47 7.01
N LYS A 85 -3.17 -7.57 6.35
CA LYS A 85 -3.20 -6.14 6.62
C LYS A 85 -3.31 -5.38 5.31
N LEU A 86 -4.55 -5.30 4.82
CA LEU A 86 -4.88 -4.68 3.55
C LEU A 86 -4.88 -3.15 3.62
N TYR A 87 -4.30 -2.52 2.61
CA TYR A 87 -4.32 -1.09 2.38
C TYR A 87 -4.68 -0.78 0.95
N LYS A 88 -5.33 0.36 0.75
CA LYS A 88 -5.70 0.90 -0.54
C LYS A 88 -4.88 2.13 -0.89
N PHE A 89 -4.32 2.15 -2.09
CA PHE A 89 -3.78 3.32 -2.75
C PHE A 89 -4.86 3.92 -3.64
N VAL A 90 -5.08 5.23 -3.49
CA VAL A 90 -5.97 6.01 -4.36
C VAL A 90 -5.13 7.06 -5.06
N VAL A 91 -5.05 7.00 -6.39
CA VAL A 91 -4.29 7.97 -7.19
C VAL A 91 -5.26 9.00 -7.73
N SER A 92 -5.04 10.28 -7.41
CA SER A 92 -5.98 11.35 -7.75
C SER A 92 -5.28 12.60 -8.25
N MET A 93 -6.01 13.41 -9.02
CA MET A 93 -5.53 14.69 -9.50
C MET A 93 -5.63 15.75 -8.39
N GLY A 94 -4.58 16.55 -8.25
CA GLY A 94 -4.52 17.62 -7.26
C GLY A 94 -5.19 18.95 -7.66
N SER A 95 -6.10 18.97 -8.64
CA SER A 95 -6.77 20.20 -9.10
C SER A 95 -8.04 20.50 -8.30
N SER A 96 -8.68 21.65 -8.54
CA SER A 96 -9.91 22.08 -7.86
C SER A 96 -11.11 21.15 -8.09
N ARG A 97 -11.08 20.36 -9.17
CA ARG A 97 -12.00 19.25 -9.42
C ARG A 97 -11.25 17.95 -9.14
N SER A 98 -11.22 17.54 -7.88
CA SER A 98 -10.61 16.27 -7.47
C SER A 98 -11.19 15.15 -8.32
N SER A 99 -10.35 14.50 -9.12
CA SER A 99 -10.73 13.36 -9.95
C SER A 99 -9.86 12.16 -9.61
N LEU A 100 -10.47 10.99 -9.66
CA LEU A 100 -9.85 9.71 -9.38
C LEU A 100 -9.26 9.14 -10.66
N LEU A 101 -7.95 8.88 -10.68
CA LEU A 101 -7.31 8.13 -11.78
C LEU A 101 -7.60 6.64 -11.64
N GLY A 102 -7.47 6.13 -10.41
CA GLY A 102 -7.76 4.74 -10.09
C GLY A 102 -7.22 4.32 -8.73
N GLU A 103 -7.49 3.07 -8.37
CA GLU A 103 -7.18 2.51 -7.06
C GLU A 103 -6.42 1.18 -7.16
N ALA A 104 -5.61 0.85 -6.16
CA ALA A 104 -4.96 -0.45 -6.03
C ALA A 104 -4.92 -0.89 -4.57
N THR A 105 -4.95 -2.19 -4.32
CA THR A 105 -4.88 -2.77 -2.97
C THR A 105 -3.58 -3.54 -2.79
N ILE A 106 -3.00 -3.48 -1.59
CA ILE A 106 -1.83 -4.24 -1.19
C ILE A 106 -2.04 -4.86 0.19
N ASN A 107 -1.56 -6.08 0.40
CA ASN A 107 -1.42 -6.66 1.74
C ASN A 107 -0.01 -6.36 2.28
N LEU A 108 0.12 -5.50 3.28
CA LEU A 108 1.45 -5.19 3.84
C LEU A 108 2.04 -6.34 4.67
N ALA A 109 1.20 -7.28 5.15
CA ALA A 109 1.69 -8.45 5.87
C ALA A 109 2.61 -9.34 5.00
N ASP A 110 2.40 -9.37 3.68
CA ASP A 110 3.23 -10.15 2.74
C ASP A 110 4.67 -9.64 2.65
N TYR A 111 4.95 -8.44 3.16
CA TYR A 111 6.27 -7.79 3.10
C TYR A 111 6.90 -7.60 4.49
N ALA A 112 6.27 -8.09 5.56
CA ALA A 112 6.63 -7.75 6.93
C ALA A 112 8.01 -8.28 7.39
N ASP A 113 8.42 -9.44 6.87
CA ASP A 113 9.67 -10.15 7.20
C ASP A 113 10.68 -10.15 6.04
N ALA A 114 10.44 -9.33 5.01
CA ALA A 114 11.31 -9.23 3.85
C ALA A 114 12.69 -8.67 4.23
N LEU A 115 13.75 -9.48 4.03
CA LEU A 115 15.14 -9.08 4.31
C LEU A 115 15.70 -8.03 3.34
N LYS A 116 15.07 -7.87 2.17
CA LYS A 116 15.49 -6.93 1.12
C LYS A 116 14.28 -6.12 0.65
N PRO A 117 14.49 -4.91 0.08
CA PRO A 117 13.40 -4.15 -0.50
C PRO A 117 12.67 -4.94 -1.59
N SER A 118 11.35 -5.00 -1.49
CA SER A 118 10.46 -5.61 -2.47
C SER A 118 9.95 -4.57 -3.47
N SER A 119 9.59 -4.98 -4.67
CA SER A 119 8.97 -4.11 -5.67
C SER A 119 7.77 -4.82 -6.29
N VAL A 120 6.66 -4.10 -6.43
CA VAL A 120 5.42 -4.62 -6.99
C VAL A 120 4.84 -3.66 -8.01
N ALA A 121 4.19 -4.20 -9.03
CA ALA A 121 3.46 -3.45 -10.04
C ALA A 121 1.96 -3.76 -9.87
N LEU A 122 1.18 -2.73 -9.56
CA LEU A 122 -0.25 -2.84 -9.25
C LEU A 122 -1.05 -2.09 -10.32
N PRO A 123 -1.78 -2.79 -11.20
CA PRO A 123 -2.71 -2.16 -12.14
C PRO A 123 -3.78 -1.37 -11.38
N LEU A 124 -3.99 -0.11 -11.78
CA LEU A 124 -5.02 0.74 -11.19
C LEU A 124 -6.40 0.35 -11.70
N GLN A 125 -7.27 -0.03 -10.77
CA GLN A 125 -8.68 -0.27 -11.04
C GLN A 125 -9.42 1.05 -11.25
N GLY A 126 -10.38 1.07 -12.17
CA GLY A 126 -11.11 2.28 -12.55
C GLY A 126 -10.35 3.22 -13.49
N CYS A 127 -9.22 2.78 -14.04
CA CYS A 127 -8.44 3.53 -15.02
C CYS A 127 -8.48 2.87 -16.39
N ASP A 128 -9.14 3.50 -17.37
CA ASP A 128 -9.29 2.94 -18.72
C ASP A 128 -7.98 2.87 -19.52
N SER A 129 -6.95 3.62 -19.11
CA SER A 129 -5.65 3.62 -19.80
C SER A 129 -4.72 2.48 -19.39
N GLY A 130 -5.13 1.63 -18.44
CA GLY A 130 -4.28 0.59 -17.90
C GLY A 130 -3.10 1.12 -17.08
N SER A 131 -3.28 2.27 -16.40
CA SER A 131 -2.24 2.85 -15.54
C SER A 131 -1.74 1.84 -14.50
N ILE A 132 -0.43 1.78 -14.29
CA ILE A 132 0.21 0.86 -13.34
C ILE A 132 0.92 1.67 -12.26
N LEU A 133 0.60 1.41 -10.99
CA LEU A 133 1.31 1.93 -9.84
C LEU A 133 2.40 0.95 -9.40
N HIS A 134 3.64 1.40 -9.44
CA HIS A 134 4.80 0.66 -8.97
C HIS A 134 5.16 1.11 -7.56
N VAL A 135 5.25 0.15 -6.64
CA VAL A 135 5.55 0.40 -5.23
C VAL A 135 6.83 -0.35 -4.86
N ARG A 136 7.81 0.38 -4.35
CA ARG A 136 8.99 -0.20 -3.69
C ARG A 136 8.78 -0.16 -2.18
N ILE A 137 8.83 -1.33 -1.55
CA ILE A 137 8.54 -1.53 -0.12
C ILE A 137 9.83 -1.91 0.59
N LEU A 138 10.12 -1.22 1.70
CA LEU A 138 11.12 -1.63 2.68
C LEU A 138 10.43 -1.74 4.05
N SER A 139 10.54 -2.88 4.70
CA SER A 139 10.01 -3.12 6.03
C SER A 139 11.13 -3.18 7.06
N HIS A 140 10.81 -2.77 8.29
CA HIS A 140 11.69 -2.90 9.45
C HIS A 140 10.85 -3.30 10.65
N ILE A 141 11.11 -4.49 11.20
CA ILE A 141 10.51 -4.93 12.47
C ILE A 141 11.16 -4.12 13.60
N VAL A 142 10.34 -3.49 14.43
CA VAL A 142 10.79 -2.75 15.60
C VAL A 142 10.77 -3.71 16.78
N SER A 143 11.96 -4.06 17.29
CA SER A 143 12.10 -4.69 18.60
C SER A 143 11.85 -3.64 19.68
N ASP A 144 11.02 -3.96 20.66
CA ASP A 144 10.82 -3.16 21.88
C ASP A 144 12.10 -3.13 22.74
#